data_AF-A0A920YP84-F1
#
_entry.id   AF-A0A920YP84-F1
#
_cell.length_a   1.000
_cell.length_b   1.000
_cell.length_c   1.000
_cell.angle_alpha   90.00
_cell.angle_beta   90.00
_cell.angle_gamma   90.00
#
_symmetry.space_group_name_H-M   'P 1'
#
loop_
_entity.id
_entity.type
_entity.pdbx_description
1 polymer ?
#
loop_
_entity_poly.entity_id
_entity_poly.type
_entity_poly.pdbx_seq_one_letter_code
_entity_poly.pdbx_strand_id
1 'polypeptide(L)'
;SIIPGSIFVLDRFHLKKYATAAINKKTHPELFGELWQALQDRDRKEVKKILEAAEKVAESQNRRRAVQKCRTYVQHNWDGIASYKKYREEIVGCSAEPHVSHVLSARMSSRPMAWSIGGAGRMAQLRVMEANGFSVWGPLLSALTYGALTLSYLTPGLTKGR
;
A
#
# COMPACT_ATOMS: atom_id res chain seq x y z
N SER A 1 6.08 3.48 -20.46
CA SER A 1 5.34 4.16 -19.38
C SER A 1 4.05 4.72 -19.96
N ILE A 2 2.95 4.73 -19.20
CA ILE A 2 1.66 5.33 -19.62
C ILE A 2 1.73 6.86 -19.60
N ILE A 3 2.63 7.44 -18.80
CA ILE A 3 2.86 8.88 -18.73
C ILE A 3 4.18 9.19 -19.44
N PRO A 4 4.17 9.90 -20.59
CA PRO A 4 5.39 10.29 -21.29
C PRO A 4 6.33 11.10 -20.39
N GLY A 5 7.64 10.82 -20.46
CA GLY A 5 8.65 11.51 -19.65
C GLY A 5 8.72 11.10 -18.17
N SER A 6 7.81 10.25 -17.69
CA SER A 6 7.87 9.76 -16.30
C SER A 6 8.98 8.73 -16.09
N ILE A 7 9.57 8.76 -14.90
CA ILE A 7 10.55 7.79 -14.44
C ILE A 7 9.92 6.92 -13.36
N PHE A 8 10.05 5.61 -13.52
CA PHE A 8 9.65 4.68 -12.46
C PHE A 8 10.70 4.67 -11.36
N VAL A 9 10.24 4.92 -10.13
CA VAL A 9 10.99 4.76 -8.88
C VAL A 9 10.24 3.73 -8.05
N LEU A 10 10.94 2.70 -7.58
CA LEU A 10 10.30 1.66 -6.78
C LEU A 10 9.81 2.21 -5.44
N ASP A 11 8.83 1.61 -4.79
CA ASP A 11 8.57 1.91 -3.38
C ASP A 11 9.57 1.17 -2.45
N ARG A 12 10.31 1.91 -1.62
CA ARG A 12 11.26 1.35 -0.65
C ARG A 12 10.60 0.57 0.47
N PHE A 13 9.34 0.85 0.82
CA PHE A 13 8.67 0.10 1.86
C PHE A 13 8.56 -1.37 1.44
N HIS A 14 8.02 -1.63 0.24
CA HIS A 14 7.88 -2.99 -0.27
C HIS A 14 9.24 -3.67 -0.44
N LEU A 15 10.24 -2.95 -0.97
CA LEU A 15 11.61 -3.48 -1.04
C LEU A 15 12.13 -3.93 0.33
N LYS A 16 11.97 -3.09 1.36
CA LYS A 16 12.38 -3.41 2.73
C LYS A 16 11.57 -4.57 3.31
N LYS A 17 10.28 -4.68 3.01
CA LYS A 17 9.42 -5.81 3.41
C LYS A 17 9.95 -7.14 2.85
N TYR A 18 10.28 -7.20 1.56
CA TYR A 18 10.86 -8.40 0.95
C TYR A 18 12.25 -8.72 1.50
N ALA A 19 13.11 -7.70 1.65
CA ALA A 19 14.45 -7.89 2.23
C ALA A 19 14.37 -8.42 3.67
N THR A 20 13.45 -7.91 4.49
CA THR A 20 13.26 -8.35 5.88
C THR A 20 12.70 -9.77 5.96
N ALA A 21 11.84 -10.16 5.02
CA ALA A 21 11.32 -11.52 4.93
C ALA A 21 12.39 -12.53 4.49
N ALA A 22 13.30 -12.11 3.59
CA ALA A 22 14.43 -12.93 3.16
C ALA A 22 15.50 -13.07 4.25
N ILE A 23 15.83 -11.96 4.90
CA ILE A 23 16.88 -11.88 5.93
C ILE A 23 16.30 -11.17 7.15
N ASN A 24 16.09 -11.93 8.22
CA ASN A 24 15.53 -11.39 9.44
C ASN A 24 16.56 -10.47 10.12
N LYS A 25 16.30 -9.16 10.12
CA LYS A 25 17.16 -8.13 10.72
C LYS A 25 17.47 -8.38 12.21
N LYS A 26 16.58 -9.06 12.95
CA LYS A 26 16.81 -9.37 14.37
C LYS A 26 17.83 -10.50 14.58
N THR A 27 17.85 -11.48 13.69
CA THR A 27 18.75 -12.66 13.83
C THR A 27 20.04 -12.50 13.02
N HIS A 28 20.00 -11.77 11.90
CA HIS A 28 21.15 -11.52 11.03
C HIS A 28 21.24 -10.03 10.67
N PRO A 29 21.52 -9.14 11.65
CA PRO A 29 21.56 -7.70 11.42
C PRO A 29 22.66 -7.28 10.43
N GLU A 30 23.83 -7.90 10.50
CA GLU A 30 24.98 -7.59 9.62
C GLU A 30 24.67 -7.96 8.16
N LEU A 31 24.24 -9.21 7.91
CA LEU A 31 23.87 -9.66 6.57
C LEU A 31 22.70 -8.85 5.97
N PHE A 32 21.73 -8.44 6.79
CA PHE A 32 20.68 -7.52 6.34
C PHE A 32 21.27 -6.15 5.97
N GLY A 33 22.21 -5.64 6.77
CA GLY A 33 22.93 -4.39 6.50
C GLY A 33 23.70 -4.45 5.17
N GLU A 34 24.44 -5.52 4.92
CA GLU A 34 25.15 -5.78 3.67
C GLU A 34 24.21 -5.81 2.47
N LEU A 35 23.11 -6.57 2.57
CA LEU A 35 22.08 -6.62 1.51
C LEU A 35 21.52 -5.21 1.24
N TRP A 36 21.19 -4.48 2.30
CA TRP A 36 20.60 -3.16 2.17
C TRP A 36 21.58 -2.15 1.59
N GLN A 37 22.86 -2.24 1.95
CA GLN A 37 23.91 -1.39 1.41
C GLN A 37 24.13 -1.69 -0.08
N ALA A 38 24.24 -2.96 -0.46
CA ALA A 38 24.38 -3.36 -1.87
C ALA A 38 23.19 -2.89 -2.73
N LEU A 39 21.96 -2.93 -2.19
CA LEU A 39 20.78 -2.35 -2.84
C LEU A 39 20.90 -0.82 -3.02
N GLN A 40 21.40 -0.10 -2.01
CA GLN A 40 21.61 1.35 -2.09
C GLN A 40 22.73 1.74 -3.06
N ASP A 41 23.78 0.92 -3.17
CA ASP A 41 24.91 1.16 -4.06
C ASP A 41 24.66 0.71 -5.51
N ARG A 42 23.53 0.03 -5.75
CA ARG A 42 23.14 -0.55 -7.05
C ARG A 42 24.11 -1.64 -7.49
N ASP A 43 24.69 -2.36 -6.53
CA ASP A 43 25.53 -3.51 -6.81
C ASP A 43 24.66 -4.75 -7.04
N ARG A 44 24.22 -4.92 -8.29
CA ARG A 44 23.38 -6.07 -8.67
C ARG A 44 24.04 -7.41 -8.42
N LYS A 45 25.38 -7.47 -8.56
CA LYS A 45 26.14 -8.70 -8.41
C LYS A 45 26.21 -9.10 -6.94
N GLU A 46 26.52 -8.15 -6.06
CA GLU A 46 26.58 -8.41 -4.63
C GLU A 46 25.19 -8.74 -4.06
N VAL A 47 24.14 -8.03 -4.46
CA VAL A 47 22.76 -8.37 -4.06
C VAL A 47 22.39 -9.81 -4.46
N LYS A 48 22.73 -10.22 -5.68
CA LYS A 48 22.48 -11.58 -6.16
C LYS A 48 23.26 -12.60 -5.32
N LYS A 49 24.55 -12.36 -5.08
CA LYS A 49 25.43 -13.22 -4.29
C LYS A 49 24.91 -13.40 -2.86
N ILE A 50 24.53 -12.32 -2.18
CA ILE A 50 23.98 -12.36 -0.81
C ILE A 50 22.69 -13.19 -0.78
N LEU A 51 21.75 -12.94 -1.69
CA LEU A 51 20.48 -13.67 -1.73
C LEU A 51 20.66 -15.16 -2.08
N GLU A 52 21.58 -15.50 -2.97
CA GLU A 52 21.90 -16.91 -3.29
C GLU A 52 22.55 -17.62 -2.10
N ALA A 53 23.45 -16.96 -1.37
CA ALA A 53 24.02 -17.50 -0.15
C ALA A 53 22.94 -17.73 0.93
N ALA A 54 22.06 -16.74 1.14
CA ALA A 54 20.94 -16.85 2.06
C ALA A 54 19.97 -17.99 1.70
N GLU A 55 19.74 -18.24 0.41
CA GLU A 55 18.89 -19.34 -0.06
C GLU A 55 19.50 -20.72 0.25
N LYS A 56 20.82 -20.87 0.09
CA LYS A 56 21.56 -22.11 0.34
C LYS A 56 21.53 -22.51 1.81
N VAL A 57 21.68 -21.54 2.71
CA VAL A 57 21.71 -21.78 4.17
C VAL A 57 20.34 -21.75 4.83
N ALA A 58 19.25 -21.56 4.06
CA ALA A 58 17.91 -21.49 4.60
C ALA A 58 17.47 -22.82 5.23
N GLU A 59 17.20 -22.80 6.54
CA GLU A 59 16.85 -23.97 7.37
C GLU A 59 15.44 -24.52 7.12
N SER A 60 14.57 -23.76 6.45
CA SER A 60 13.20 -24.18 6.16
C SER A 60 12.76 -23.79 4.76
N GLN A 61 11.83 -24.58 4.22
CA GLN A 61 11.23 -24.31 2.90
C GLN A 61 10.53 -22.95 2.86
N ASN A 62 9.95 -22.50 3.98
CA ASN A 62 9.33 -21.18 4.06
C ASN A 62 10.37 -20.05 3.95
N ARG A 63 11.52 -20.17 4.61
CA ARG A 63 12.62 -19.20 4.45
C ARG A 63 13.19 -19.21 3.05
N ARG A 64 13.42 -20.38 2.48
CA ARG A 64 13.89 -20.51 1.08
C ARG A 64 12.94 -19.80 0.12
N ARG A 65 11.63 -20.00 0.25
CA ARG A 65 10.60 -19.31 -0.54
C ARG A 65 10.62 -17.78 -0.34
N ALA A 66 10.86 -17.30 0.88
CA ALA A 66 10.95 -15.86 1.16
C ALA A 66 12.15 -15.22 0.46
N VAL A 67 13.31 -15.88 0.48
CA VAL A 67 14.52 -15.45 -0.25
C VAL A 67 14.28 -15.44 -1.75
N GLN A 68 13.70 -16.50 -2.31
CA GLN A 68 13.34 -16.58 -3.73
C GLN A 68 12.40 -15.45 -4.15
N LYS A 69 11.35 -15.19 -3.35
CA LYS A 69 10.42 -14.07 -3.59
C LYS A 69 11.14 -12.72 -3.59
N CYS A 70 12.06 -12.51 -2.64
CA CYS A 70 12.86 -11.29 -2.61
C CYS A 70 13.75 -11.16 -3.85
N ARG A 71 14.43 -12.24 -4.27
CA ARG A 71 15.28 -12.23 -5.47
C ARG A 71 14.48 -11.89 -6.72
N THR A 72 13.34 -12.54 -6.92
CA THR A 72 12.43 -12.27 -8.04
C THR A 72 11.92 -10.82 -8.01
N TYR A 73 11.51 -10.34 -6.83
CA TYR A 73 11.03 -8.97 -6.67
C TYR A 73 12.11 -7.93 -7.02
N VAL A 74 13.32 -8.09 -6.50
CA VAL A 74 14.46 -7.22 -6.81
C VAL A 74 14.82 -7.26 -8.29
N GLN A 75 14.82 -8.46 -8.90
CA GLN A 75 15.16 -8.62 -10.31
C GLN A 75 14.16 -7.92 -11.23
N HIS A 76 12.86 -8.07 -10.97
CA HIS A 76 11.81 -7.44 -11.78
C HIS A 76 11.74 -5.93 -11.60
N ASN A 77 12.16 -5.40 -10.46
CA ASN A 77 12.07 -3.98 -10.14
C ASN A 77 13.44 -3.26 -10.17
N TRP A 78 14.46 -3.90 -10.74
CA TRP A 78 15.85 -3.42 -10.65
C TRP A 78 16.01 -1.97 -11.14
N ASP A 79 15.39 -1.63 -12.26
CA ASP A 79 15.48 -0.29 -12.83
C ASP A 79 14.87 0.76 -11.89
N GLY A 80 13.74 0.44 -11.26
CA GLY A 80 13.12 1.30 -10.24
C GLY A 80 13.94 1.44 -8.96
N ILE A 81 14.70 0.41 -8.58
CA ILE A 81 15.66 0.46 -7.46
C ILE A 81 16.85 1.36 -7.84
N ALA A 82 17.39 1.18 -9.05
CA ALA A 82 18.54 1.93 -9.53
C ALA A 82 18.24 3.42 -9.73
N SER A 83 16.99 3.77 -10.06
CA SER A 83 16.52 5.15 -10.19
C SER A 83 16.67 5.96 -8.90
N TYR A 84 16.56 5.36 -7.72
CA TYR A 84 16.60 6.09 -6.44
C TYR A 84 17.85 6.95 -6.24
N LYS A 85 19.02 6.37 -6.51
CA LYS A 85 20.30 7.08 -6.33
C LYS A 85 20.47 8.18 -7.38
N LYS A 86 19.88 8.00 -8.56
CA LYS A 86 19.96 8.96 -9.66
C LYS A 86 19.08 10.18 -9.43
N TYR A 87 17.88 9.98 -8.88
CA TYR A 87 16.88 11.04 -8.69
C TYR A 87 16.63 11.36 -7.21
N ARG A 88 17.65 11.20 -6.37
CA ARG A 88 17.49 11.25 -4.91
C ARG A 88 16.94 12.59 -4.44
N GLU A 89 17.40 13.66 -5.06
CA GLU A 89 17.04 15.03 -4.70
C GLU A 89 15.61 15.38 -5.16
N GLU A 90 15.10 14.74 -6.21
CA GLU A 90 13.73 14.93 -6.71
C GLU A 90 12.70 14.01 -6.02
N ILE A 91 13.14 12.97 -5.31
CA ILE A 91 12.23 12.01 -4.67
C ILE A 91 11.76 12.53 -3.31
N VAL A 92 10.52 13.02 -3.28
CA VAL A 92 9.79 13.27 -2.03
C VAL A 92 9.23 11.93 -1.52
N GLY A 93 9.60 11.54 -0.30
CA GLY A 93 9.08 10.33 0.33
C GLY A 93 7.56 10.35 0.46
N CYS A 94 6.91 9.19 0.31
CA CYS A 94 5.47 9.05 0.47
C CYS A 94 5.13 8.15 1.66
N SER A 95 4.22 8.61 2.52
CA SER A 95 3.67 7.82 3.65
C SER A 95 2.42 7.05 3.25
N ALA A 96 2.37 6.51 2.02
CA ALA A 96 1.18 5.85 1.47
C ALA A 96 0.64 4.75 2.39
N GLU A 97 1.50 3.85 2.85
CA GLU A 97 1.08 2.74 3.70
C GLU A 97 0.60 3.16 5.10
N PRO A 98 1.34 4.02 5.85
CA PRO A 98 0.82 4.60 7.08
C PRO A 98 -0.53 5.29 6.86
N HIS A 99 -0.68 6.05 5.77
CA HIS A 99 -1.91 6.77 5.49
C HIS A 99 -3.09 5.80 5.24
N VAL A 100 -2.89 4.76 4.43
CA VAL A 100 -3.89 3.70 4.19
C VAL A 100 -4.26 3.00 5.50
N SER A 101 -3.27 2.58 6.29
CA SER A 101 -3.50 1.85 7.54
C SER A 101 -4.16 2.73 8.62
N HIS A 102 -3.84 4.01 8.68
CA HIS A 102 -4.38 4.89 9.72
C HIS A 102 -5.76 5.45 9.34
N VAL A 103 -5.93 5.91 8.11
CA VAL A 103 -7.18 6.59 7.68
C VAL A 103 -8.27 5.59 7.30
N LEU A 104 -7.92 4.55 6.51
CA LEU A 104 -8.92 3.60 6.01
C LEU A 104 -9.15 2.44 6.99
N SER A 105 -8.09 1.81 7.51
CA SER A 105 -8.25 0.61 8.36
C SER A 105 -8.93 0.91 9.70
N ALA A 106 -8.81 2.15 10.22
CA ALA A 106 -9.53 2.58 11.42
C ALA A 106 -11.04 2.32 11.37
N ARG A 107 -11.66 2.41 10.18
CA ARG A 107 -13.09 2.10 10.00
C ARG A 107 -13.35 0.78 9.29
N MET A 108 -12.54 0.45 8.29
CA MET A 108 -12.83 -0.65 7.37
C MET A 108 -12.28 -1.99 7.85
N SER A 109 -11.30 -2.00 8.77
CA SER A 109 -10.65 -3.23 9.24
C SER A 109 -10.86 -3.50 10.74
N SER A 110 -11.15 -2.46 11.53
CA SER A 110 -11.35 -2.58 13.00
C SER A 110 -12.64 -3.31 13.38
N ARG A 111 -13.66 -3.26 12.51
CA ARG A 111 -14.95 -3.92 12.69
C ARG A 111 -15.31 -4.62 11.39
N PRO A 112 -15.18 -5.95 11.29
CA PRO A 112 -15.50 -6.65 10.06
C PRO A 112 -16.98 -6.44 9.73
N MET A 113 -17.22 -5.68 8.67
CA MET A 113 -18.52 -5.50 8.06
C MET A 113 -18.38 -5.93 6.60
N ALA A 114 -19.38 -6.61 6.06
CA ALA A 114 -19.45 -6.86 4.64
C ALA A 114 -19.73 -5.53 3.92
N TRP A 115 -18.75 -5.02 3.19
CA TRP A 115 -18.91 -3.82 2.39
C TRP A 115 -19.21 -4.22 0.95
N SER A 116 -20.25 -3.64 0.34
CA SER A 116 -20.33 -3.62 -1.12
C SER A 116 -19.21 -2.76 -1.70
N ILE A 117 -18.82 -2.99 -2.96
CA ILE A 117 -17.79 -2.18 -3.65
C ILE A 117 -18.11 -0.68 -3.56
N GLY A 118 -19.37 -0.31 -3.84
CA GLY A 118 -19.82 1.08 -3.74
C GLY A 118 -19.83 1.62 -2.30
N GLY A 119 -20.17 0.78 -1.32
CA GLY A 119 -20.12 1.14 0.09
C GLY A 119 -18.69 1.38 0.58
N ALA A 120 -17.76 0.51 0.20
CA ALA A 120 -16.34 0.66 0.49
C ALA A 120 -15.76 1.93 -0.13
N GLY A 121 -16.09 2.22 -1.40
CA GLY A 121 -15.65 3.43 -2.10
C GLY A 121 -16.13 4.72 -1.42
N ARG A 122 -17.44 4.80 -1.09
CA ARG A 122 -17.98 5.96 -0.36
C ARG A 122 -17.35 6.13 1.02
N MET A 123 -17.15 5.02 1.74
CA MET A 123 -16.50 5.08 3.05
C MET A 123 -15.06 5.59 2.94
N ALA A 124 -14.30 5.14 1.95
CA ALA A 124 -12.96 5.63 1.70
C ALA A 124 -12.95 7.14 1.41
N GLN A 125 -13.88 7.64 0.59
CA GLN A 125 -14.02 9.07 0.31
C GLN A 125 -14.30 9.88 1.58
N LEU A 126 -15.25 9.46 2.41
CA LEU A 126 -15.58 10.14 3.68
C LEU A 126 -14.36 10.21 4.60
N ARG A 127 -13.60 9.12 4.73
CA ARG A 127 -12.38 9.08 5.55
C ARG A 127 -11.28 10.00 5.03
N VAL A 128 -11.10 10.08 3.71
CA VAL A 128 -10.14 11.01 3.09
C VAL A 128 -10.58 12.47 3.29
N MET A 129 -11.87 12.77 3.12
CA MET A 129 -12.40 14.12 3.37
C MET A 129 -12.16 14.56 4.81
N GLU A 130 -12.49 13.70 5.79
CA GLU A 130 -12.24 13.96 7.20
C GLU A 130 -10.74 14.15 7.50
N ALA A 131 -9.86 13.29 6.96
CA ALA A 131 -8.41 13.41 7.14
C ALA A 131 -7.83 14.70 6.54
N ASN A 132 -8.45 15.22 5.48
CA ASN A 132 -8.10 16.51 4.87
C ASN A 132 -8.78 17.71 5.55
N GLY A 133 -9.49 17.50 6.67
CA GLY A 133 -10.12 18.57 7.46
C GLY A 133 -11.48 19.04 6.94
N PHE A 134 -12.08 18.36 5.96
CA PHE A 134 -13.41 18.69 5.48
C PHE A 134 -14.50 18.17 6.44
N SER A 135 -15.54 18.98 6.65
CA SER A 135 -16.74 18.53 7.35
C SER A 135 -17.47 17.49 6.51
N VAL A 136 -17.56 16.27 7.01
CA VAL A 136 -18.34 15.18 6.41
C VAL A 136 -19.83 15.28 6.75
N TRP A 137 -20.19 16.06 7.78
CA TRP A 137 -21.56 16.18 8.27
C TRP A 137 -22.47 16.93 7.29
N GLY A 138 -22.00 18.02 6.69
CA GLY A 138 -22.78 18.81 5.72
C GLY A 138 -23.20 17.99 4.49
N PRO A 139 -22.25 17.32 3.78
CA PRO A 139 -22.57 16.44 2.67
C PRO A 139 -23.43 15.23 3.05
N LEU A 140 -23.22 14.65 4.23
CA LEU A 140 -24.00 13.52 4.72
C LEU A 140 -25.45 13.92 5.04
N LEU A 141 -25.63 15.05 5.74
CA LEU A 141 -26.94 15.64 6.02
C LEU A 141 -27.67 15.95 4.72
N SER A 142 -26.99 16.60 3.76
CA SER A 142 -27.52 16.91 2.44
C SER A 142 -27.99 15.64 1.72
N ALA A 143 -27.15 14.60 1.62
CA ALA A 143 -27.48 13.34 0.97
C ALA A 143 -28.66 12.60 1.64
N LEU A 144 -28.75 12.64 2.98
CA LEU A 144 -29.87 12.09 3.73
C LEU A 144 -31.16 12.89 3.49
N THR A 145 -31.09 14.22 3.44
CA THR A 145 -32.25 15.07 3.13
C THR A 145 -32.72 14.91 1.68
N TYR A 146 -31.83 14.86 0.70
CA TYR A 146 -32.20 14.66 -0.71
C TYR A 146 -32.67 13.22 -1.01
N GLY A 147 -32.12 12.21 -0.33
CA GLY A 147 -32.59 10.82 -0.40
C GLY A 147 -33.96 10.62 0.23
N ALA A 148 -34.22 11.27 1.38
CA ALA A 148 -35.53 11.26 2.02
C ALA A 148 -36.58 12.01 1.17
N LEU A 149 -36.20 13.14 0.56
CA LEU A 149 -37.07 13.88 -0.37
C LEU A 149 -37.42 13.03 -1.59
N THR A 150 -36.45 12.41 -2.26
CA THR A 150 -36.71 11.55 -3.44
C THR A 150 -37.56 10.32 -3.13
N LEU A 151 -37.43 9.69 -1.95
CA LEU A 151 -38.36 8.63 -1.53
C LEU A 151 -39.78 9.17 -1.25
N SER A 152 -39.91 10.36 -0.66
CA SER A 152 -41.23 10.96 -0.37
C SER A 152 -42.00 11.37 -1.63
N TYR A 153 -41.31 11.71 -2.72
CA TYR A 153 -41.93 12.02 -4.03
C TYR A 153 -42.27 10.77 -4.86
N LEU A 154 -41.76 9.58 -4.50
CA LEU A 154 -42.06 8.30 -5.17
C LEU A 154 -43.23 7.54 -4.54
N THR A 155 -43.81 8.02 -3.44
CA THR A 155 -45.05 7.46 -2.85
C THR A 155 -46.18 8.49 -2.77
N PRO A 156 -46.79 8.92 -3.90
CA PRO A 156 -48.06 9.62 -3.83
C PRO A 156 -49.22 8.62 -3.76
N GLY A 157 -49.86 8.54 -2.59
CA GLY A 157 -51.28 8.19 -2.49
C GLY A 157 -51.64 6.73 -2.18
N LEU A 158 -51.75 6.40 -0.89
CA LEU A 158 -52.82 5.52 -0.41
C LEU A 158 -53.69 6.34 0.55
N THR A 159 -54.67 7.04 -0.02
CA THR A 159 -55.72 7.71 0.73
C THR A 159 -56.63 6.67 1.38
N LYS A 160 -56.90 6.87 2.67
CA LYS A 160 -57.86 6.16 3.51
C LYS A 160 -59.20 5.92 2.79
N GLY A 161 -59.61 4.67 2.68
CA GLY A 161 -61.01 4.27 2.50
C GLY A 161 -61.69 4.14 3.86
N ARG A 162 -62.92 4.64 3.96
CA ARG A 162 -63.81 4.52 5.12
C ARG A 162 -64.22 3.08 5.39
#